data_AF-A0A535DV76-F1
#
_entry.id   AF-A0A535DV76-F1
#
_cell.length_a   1.000
_cell.length_b   1.000
_cell.length_c   1.000
_cell.angle_alpha   90.00
_cell.angle_beta   90.00
_cell.angle_gamma   90.00
#
_symmetry.space_group_name_H-M   'P 1'
#
loop_
_entity.id
_entity.type
_entity.pdbx_description
1 polymer ?
#
loop_
_entity_poly.entity_id
_entity_poly.type
_entity_poly.pdbx_seq_one_letter_code
_entity_poly.pdbx_strand_id
1 'polypeptide(L)'
;MDPREARNLIPLTQHYIHMNHAGVSPMSERGRAAIEQLVEAILNRPYRDHQSQDEADRVRELVGRLINASPDSITLTRSTSHGLSLLAQGLDWSA
;
A
#
# COMPACT_ATOMS: atom_id res chain seq x y z
N MET A 1 16.24 5.26 9.96
CA MET A 1 15.75 4.30 10.98
C MET A 1 16.65 3.10 10.90
N ASP A 2 17.19 2.67 12.03
CA ASP A 2 18.01 1.46 12.12
C ASP A 2 17.11 0.20 11.98
N PRO A 3 17.54 -0.90 11.33
CA PRO A 3 16.74 -2.10 11.21
C PRO A 3 16.28 -2.71 12.55
N ARG A 4 17.05 -2.54 13.65
CA ARG A 4 16.62 -3.02 14.97
C ARG A 4 15.49 -2.17 15.53
N GLU A 5 15.52 -0.86 15.29
CA GLU A 5 14.39 0.03 15.63
C GLU A 5 13.14 -0.32 14.82
N ALA A 6 13.30 -0.64 13.53
CA ALA A 6 12.18 -1.03 12.66
C ALA A 6 11.47 -2.30 13.14
N ARG A 7 12.20 -3.26 13.73
CA ARG A 7 11.61 -4.49 14.29
C ARG A 7 10.60 -4.21 15.40
N ASN A 8 10.78 -3.13 16.17
CA ASN A 8 9.82 -2.74 17.22
C ASN A 8 8.45 -2.34 16.66
N LEU A 9 8.36 -2.03 15.36
CA LEU A 9 7.09 -1.76 14.69
C LEU A 9 6.37 -3.03 14.21
N ILE A 10 6.97 -4.22 14.39
CA ILE A 10 6.45 -5.49 13.87
C ILE A 10 6.32 -6.49 15.03
N PRO A 11 5.17 -6.51 15.74
CA PRO A 11 4.98 -7.33 16.95
C PRO A 11 5.22 -8.82 16.75
N LEU A 12 4.94 -9.33 15.54
CA LEU A 12 5.19 -10.73 15.18
C LEU A 12 6.64 -11.17 15.46
N THR A 13 7.60 -10.24 15.38
CA THR A 13 9.02 -10.51 15.62
C THR A 13 9.39 -10.75 17.09
N GLN A 14 8.48 -10.47 18.03
CA GLN A 14 8.64 -10.81 19.45
C GLN A 14 8.33 -12.28 19.76
N HIS A 15 7.57 -12.93 18.89
CA HIS A 15 7.09 -14.30 19.09
C HIS A 15 7.71 -15.29 18.10
N TYR A 16 8.12 -14.81 16.92
CA TYR A 16 8.58 -15.66 15.83
C TYR A 16 9.80 -15.10 15.10
N ILE A 17 10.64 -16.01 14.61
CA ILE A 17 11.66 -15.71 13.60
C ILE A 17 10.98 -15.87 12.23
N HIS A 18 10.58 -14.75 11.62
CA HIS A 18 9.96 -14.75 10.30
C HIS A 18 11.03 -14.75 9.20
N MET A 19 11.09 -15.83 8.41
CA MET A 19 12.04 -15.99 7.30
C MET A 19 11.34 -16.08 5.92
N ASN A 20 10.01 -15.91 5.86
CA ASN A 20 9.23 -15.98 4.61
C ASN A 20 8.99 -14.59 3.99
N HIS A 21 10.03 -13.75 3.94
CA HIS A 21 9.91 -12.35 3.53
C HIS A 21 9.43 -12.14 2.08
N ALA A 22 9.70 -13.10 1.20
CA ALA A 22 9.28 -13.06 -0.20
C ALA A 22 7.80 -13.44 -0.41
N GLY A 23 7.14 -14.01 0.59
CA GLY A 23 5.72 -14.37 0.53
C GLY A 23 4.80 -13.18 0.85
N VAL A 24 4.44 -13.03 2.11
CA VAL A 24 3.69 -11.87 2.62
C VAL A 24 4.38 -11.38 3.88
N SER A 25 4.82 -10.12 3.86
CA SER A 25 5.46 -9.51 5.01
C SER A 25 4.45 -9.26 6.14
N PRO A 26 4.85 -9.43 7.41
CA PRO A 26 4.00 -9.09 8.54
C PRO A 26 3.65 -7.59 8.53
N MET A 27 2.41 -7.27 8.92
CA MET A 27 1.94 -5.90 9.03
C MET A 27 2.67 -5.16 10.16
N SER A 28 3.05 -3.91 9.91
CA SER A 28 3.57 -3.03 10.97
C SER A 28 2.44 -2.35 11.73
N GLU A 29 2.72 -1.96 12.96
CA GLU A 29 1.85 -1.15 13.83
C GLU A 29 1.34 0.13 13.15
N ARG A 30 2.17 0.74 12.29
CA ARG A 30 1.79 1.92 11.51
C ARG A 30 0.70 1.61 10.49
N GLY A 31 0.80 0.44 9.84
CA GLY A 31 -0.21 -0.04 8.89
C GLY A 31 -1.54 -0.34 9.58
N ARG A 32 -1.48 -1.01 10.75
CA ARG A 32 -2.66 -1.26 11.59
C ARG A 32 -3.37 0.04 11.95
N ALA A 33 -2.62 1.01 12.52
CA ALA A 33 -3.17 2.28 12.96
C ALA A 33 -3.84 3.07 11.81
N ALA A 34 -3.28 3.04 10.59
CA ALA A 34 -3.89 3.70 9.43
C ALA A 34 -5.23 3.04 9.02
N ILE A 35 -5.31 1.71 9.08
CA ILE A 35 -6.56 0.98 8.79
C ILE A 35 -7.60 1.28 9.87
N GLU A 36 -7.23 1.26 11.14
CA GLU A 36 -8.12 1.59 12.25
C GLU A 36 -8.68 3.01 12.12
N GLN A 37 -7.84 3.99 11.78
CA GLN A 37 -8.29 5.36 11.52
C GLN A 37 -9.29 5.45 10.36
N LEU A 38 -9.08 4.70 9.28
CA LEU A 38 -10.02 4.65 8.16
C LEU A 38 -11.36 4.04 8.58
N VAL A 39 -11.33 2.91 9.31
CA VAL A 39 -12.54 2.23 9.81
C VAL A 39 -13.32 3.16 10.74
N GLU A 40 -12.66 3.78 11.71
CA GLU A 40 -13.29 4.73 12.63
C GLU A 40 -13.89 5.94 11.89
N ALA A 41 -13.19 6.45 10.86
CA ALA A 41 -13.72 7.54 10.06
C ALA A 41 -15.00 7.14 9.30
N ILE A 42 -15.03 5.95 8.70
CA ILE A 42 -16.19 5.44 7.95
C ILE A 42 -17.39 5.17 8.87
N LEU A 43 -17.14 4.69 10.10
CA LEU A 43 -18.21 4.42 11.07
C LEU A 43 -18.86 5.69 11.61
N ASN A 44 -18.06 6.73 11.85
CA ASN A 44 -18.49 7.90 12.61
C ASN A 44 -18.71 9.16 11.76
N ARG A 45 -18.45 9.13 10.46
CA ARG A 45 -18.57 10.30 9.57
C ARG A 45 -19.22 9.90 8.24
N PRO A 46 -20.08 10.76 7.66
CA PRO A 46 -20.54 10.57 6.30
C PRO A 46 -19.35 10.50 5.33
N TYR A 47 -19.46 9.62 4.35
CA TYR A 47 -18.47 9.54 3.28
C TYR A 47 -18.49 10.84 2.47
N ARG A 48 -17.35 11.55 2.43
CA ARG A 48 -17.25 12.82 1.70
C ARG A 48 -17.04 12.55 0.21
N ASP A 49 -17.67 13.35 -0.64
CA ASP A 49 -17.38 13.36 -2.07
C ASP A 49 -15.86 13.47 -2.32
N HIS A 50 -15.38 12.65 -3.24
CA HIS A 50 -13.97 12.54 -3.64
C HIS A 50 -12.98 12.06 -2.56
N GLN A 51 -13.43 11.63 -1.38
CA GLN A 51 -12.53 11.17 -0.31
C GLN A 51 -11.53 10.08 -0.76
N SER A 52 -11.97 9.10 -1.54
CA SER A 52 -11.08 8.05 -2.06
C SER A 52 -10.18 8.53 -3.20
N GLN A 53 -10.62 9.51 -4.00
CA GLN A 53 -9.78 10.10 -5.04
C GLN A 53 -8.64 10.90 -4.40
N ASP A 54 -8.95 11.77 -3.44
CA ASP A 54 -7.97 12.59 -2.71
C ASP A 54 -6.91 11.71 -2.02
N GLU A 55 -7.35 10.62 -1.37
CA GLU A 55 -6.41 9.68 -0.74
C GLU A 55 -5.59 8.90 -1.78
N ALA A 56 -6.17 8.51 -2.92
CA ALA A 56 -5.44 7.86 -4.00
C ALA A 56 -4.35 8.79 -4.59
N ASP A 57 -4.65 10.07 -4.78
CA ASP A 57 -3.69 11.06 -5.28
C ASP A 57 -2.54 11.26 -4.29
N ARG A 58 -2.85 11.36 -2.99
CA ARG A 58 -1.85 11.39 -1.92
C ARG A 58 -0.93 10.16 -1.95
N VAL A 59 -1.50 8.97 -2.17
CA VAL A 59 -0.72 7.72 -2.29
C VAL A 59 0.16 7.74 -3.54
N ARG A 60 -0.35 8.19 -4.70
CA ARG A 60 0.45 8.32 -5.93
C ARG A 60 1.65 9.24 -5.74
N GLU A 61 1.49 10.37 -5.05
CA GLU A 61 2.61 11.26 -4.73
C GLU A 61 3.68 10.60 -3.87
N LEU A 62 3.25 9.88 -2.82
CA LEU A 62 4.16 9.16 -1.92
C LEU A 62 4.94 8.07 -2.66
N VAL A 63 4.25 7.28 -3.48
CA VAL A 63 4.88 6.23 -4.30
C VAL A 63 5.81 6.85 -5.35
N GLY A 64 5.40 7.93 -6.01
CA GLY A 64 6.21 8.64 -7.00
C GLY A 64 7.54 9.12 -6.41
N ARG A 65 7.54 9.65 -5.19
CA ARG A 65 8.79 9.98 -4.48
C ARG A 65 9.65 8.75 -4.17
N LEU A 66 9.04 7.63 -3.81
CA LEU A 66 9.75 6.39 -3.46
C LEU A 66 10.46 5.78 -4.67
N ILE A 67 9.82 5.78 -5.85
CA ILE A 67 10.34 5.13 -7.05
C ILE A 67 10.89 6.12 -8.10
N ASN A 68 10.94 7.40 -7.77
CA ASN A 68 11.34 8.49 -8.67
C ASN A 68 10.52 8.54 -9.98
N ALA A 69 9.19 8.55 -9.86
CA ALA A 69 8.25 8.63 -10.97
C ALA A 69 7.23 9.74 -10.77
N SER A 70 6.64 10.23 -11.87
CA SER A 70 5.53 11.19 -11.81
C SER A 70 4.27 10.53 -11.20
N PRO A 71 3.52 11.18 -10.31
CA PRO A 71 2.26 10.66 -9.77
C PRO A 71 1.26 10.25 -10.86
N ASP A 72 1.19 11.00 -11.96
CA ASP A 72 0.26 10.75 -13.08
C ASP A 72 0.60 9.47 -13.85
N SER A 73 1.80 8.92 -13.68
CA SER A 73 2.23 7.65 -14.27
C SER A 73 1.93 6.43 -13.38
N ILE A 74 1.26 6.62 -12.24
CA ILE A 74 1.05 5.59 -11.21
C ILE A 74 -0.41 5.18 -11.11
N THR A 75 -0.66 3.89 -11.35
CA THR A 75 -1.97 3.26 -11.13
C THR A 75 -1.94 2.40 -9.88
N LEU A 76 -2.92 2.61 -8.98
CA LEU A 76 -3.10 1.78 -7.79
C LEU A 76 -3.85 0.49 -8.16
N THR A 77 -3.25 -0.67 -7.90
CA THR A 77 -3.83 -1.98 -8.18
C THR A 77 -3.96 -2.81 -6.90
N ARG A 78 -4.55 -4.00 -7.01
CA ARG A 78 -4.84 -4.87 -5.83
C ARG A 78 -3.68 -5.80 -5.48
N SER A 79 -2.83 -6.09 -6.45
CA SER A 79 -1.69 -7.00 -6.35
C SER A 79 -0.84 -6.90 -7.62
N THR A 80 0.37 -7.45 -7.59
CA THR A 80 1.24 -7.58 -8.78
C THR A 80 0.52 -8.31 -9.91
N SER A 81 -0.17 -9.42 -9.61
CA SER A 81 -0.92 -10.19 -10.61
C SER A 81 -2.04 -9.37 -11.25
N HIS A 82 -2.79 -8.58 -10.46
CA HIS A 82 -3.82 -7.70 -11.00
C HIS A 82 -3.22 -6.66 -11.96
N GLY A 83 -2.09 -6.04 -11.59
CA GLY A 83 -1.38 -5.07 -12.44
C GLY A 83 -0.91 -5.68 -13.77
N LEU A 84 -0.31 -6.87 -13.74
CA LEU A 84 0.12 -7.57 -14.96
C LEU A 84 -1.06 -7.94 -15.87
N SER A 85 -2.18 -8.37 -15.29
CA SER A 85 -3.39 -8.65 -16.07
C SER A 85 -3.96 -7.41 -16.75
N LEU A 86 -3.95 -6.25 -16.08
CA LEU A 86 -4.39 -4.99 -16.67
C LEU A 86 -3.48 -4.56 -17.83
N LEU A 87 -2.15 -4.66 -17.64
CA LEU A 87 -1.17 -4.35 -18.68
C LEU A 87 -1.39 -5.23 -19.92
N ALA A 88 -1.48 -6.55 -19.74
CA ALA A 88 -1.65 -7.49 -20.85
C ALA A 88 -2.94 -7.25 -21.65
N GLN A 89 -4.03 -6.83 -20.99
CA GLN A 89 -5.31 -6.53 -21.65
C GLN A 89 -5.34 -5.15 -22.31
N GLY A 90 -4.56 -4.19 -21.82
CA GLY A 90 -4.52 -2.82 -22.32
C GLY A 90 -3.46 -2.56 -23.40
N LEU A 91 -2.54 -3.49 -23.62
CA LEU A 91 -1.54 -3.41 -24.67
C LEU A 91 -2.14 -3.86 -26.01
N ASP A 92 -2.18 -2.97 -26.98
CA ASP A 92 -2.43 -3.31 -28.38
C ASP A 92 -1.18 -3.97 -28.98
N TRP A 93 -0.96 -5.23 -28.61
CA TRP A 93 0.22 -5.98 -28.99
C TRP A 93 0.05 -6.61 -30.38
N SER A 94 1.00 -6.31 -31.28
CA SER A 94 1.21 -7.01 -32.54
C SER A 94 2.56 -7.71 -32.49
N ALA A 95 2.59 -8.99 -32.90
CA ALA A 95 3.78 -9.84 -32.85
C ALA A 95 4.70 -9.64 -34.06
#